data_AF-A0AAQ4CTQ6-F1
#
_entry.id   AF-A0AAQ4CTQ6-F1
#
_cell.length_a   1.000
_cell.length_b   1.000
_cell.length_c   1.000
_cell.angle_alpha   90.00
_cell.angle_beta   90.00
_cell.angle_gamma   90.00
#
_symmetry.space_group_name_H-M   'P 1'
#
loop_
_entity.id
_entity.type
_entity.pdbx_description
1 polymer ?
#
loop_
_entity_poly.entity_id
_entity_poly.type
_entity_poly.pdbx_seq_one_letter_code
_entity_poly.pdbx_strand_id
1 'polypeptide(L)'
;MKERLGRNLNDAEKLALKQLVELLKSLENMVKEVEDMIISKIPQPMIELSKIPGVGLISAATIYAEFGDVSRFSSSKAAYAGFAPKTKQSGENESHSGMIRGNKYLRRILYLVARVARNLEPFNGYYERLIARGKSATQATCALAGKLASICYHVIKDGVYKGVVKKRFRVPRGKEVNVKDFNVGDALDSLSP
;
A
#
# COMPACT_ATOMS: atom_id res chain seq x y z
N MET A 1 38.75 3.74 18.00
CA MET A 1 38.43 2.78 19.09
C MET A 1 39.42 2.79 20.25
N LYS A 2 40.73 3.03 20.02
CA LYS A 2 41.75 3.22 21.07
C LYS A 2 41.36 4.28 22.12
N GLU A 3 40.74 5.38 21.68
CA GLU A 3 40.30 6.49 22.55
C GLU A 3 39.11 6.17 23.47
N ARG A 4 38.28 5.16 23.18
CA ARG A 4 37.03 4.91 23.93
C ARG A 4 37.11 3.78 24.95
N LEU A 5 38.16 2.95 24.88
CA LEU A 5 38.30 1.73 25.70
C LEU A 5 39.36 1.83 26.80
N GLY A 6 40.15 2.92 26.84
CA GLY A 6 41.12 3.20 27.91
C GLY A 6 42.26 2.16 28.08
N ARG A 7 42.29 1.08 27.29
CA ARG A 7 43.30 0.03 27.32
C ARG A 7 43.55 -0.55 25.93
N ASN A 8 44.79 -1.00 25.70
CA ASN A 8 45.10 -1.81 24.52
C ASN A 8 44.52 -3.22 24.72
N LEU A 9 43.81 -3.70 23.71
CA LEU A 9 43.34 -5.09 23.66
C LEU A 9 44.57 -6.01 23.56
N ASN A 10 44.62 -7.03 24.41
CA ASN A 10 45.62 -8.09 24.29
C ASN A 10 45.29 -9.00 23.09
N ASP A 11 46.24 -9.82 22.64
CA ASP A 11 46.07 -10.58 21.39
C ASP A 11 44.98 -11.64 21.50
N ALA A 12 44.73 -12.17 22.71
CA ALA A 12 43.60 -13.03 23.00
C ALA A 12 42.25 -12.31 22.83
N GLU A 13 42.11 -11.08 23.34
CA GLU A 13 40.90 -10.26 23.17
C GLU A 13 40.66 -9.88 21.70
N LYS A 14 41.72 -9.58 20.95
CA LYS A 14 41.61 -9.32 19.51
C LYS A 14 41.16 -10.55 18.73
N LEU A 15 41.68 -11.73 19.08
CA LEU A 15 41.28 -12.99 18.47
C LEU A 15 39.82 -13.34 18.78
N ALA A 16 39.41 -13.21 20.05
CA ALA A 16 38.04 -13.42 20.47
C ALA A 16 37.06 -12.47 19.77
N LEU A 17 37.41 -11.18 19.64
CA LEU A 17 36.60 -10.21 18.90
C LEU A 17 36.47 -10.57 17.41
N LYS A 18 37.56 -11.01 16.77
CA LYS A 18 37.51 -11.47 15.38
C LYS A 18 36.55 -12.67 15.23
N GLN A 19 36.69 -13.67 16.09
CA GLN A 19 35.82 -14.85 16.08
C GLN A 19 34.35 -14.49 16.33
N LEU A 20 34.06 -13.59 17.27
CA LEU A 20 32.69 -13.12 17.53
C LEU A 20 32.10 -12.37 16.33
N VAL A 21 32.90 -11.55 15.65
CA VAL A 21 32.45 -10.85 14.43
C VAL A 21 32.20 -11.83 13.28
N GLU A 22 33.05 -12.84 13.12
CA GLU A 22 32.82 -13.90 12.12
C GLU A 22 31.57 -14.72 12.43
N LEU A 23 31.36 -15.06 13.70
CA LEU A 23 30.14 -15.75 14.13
C LEU A 23 28.89 -14.90 13.87
N LEU A 24 28.94 -13.60 14.16
CA LEU A 24 27.83 -12.68 13.93
C LEU A 24 27.48 -12.61 12.44
N LYS A 25 28.48 -12.49 11.56
CA LYS A 25 28.29 -12.53 10.10
C LYS A 25 27.69 -13.85 9.63
N SER A 26 28.14 -14.97 10.19
CA SER A 26 27.61 -16.30 9.87
C SER A 26 26.14 -16.41 10.25
N LEU A 27 25.76 -15.92 11.43
CA LEU A 27 24.37 -15.86 11.89
C LEU A 27 23.51 -14.98 10.99
N GLU A 28 24.00 -13.80 10.60
CA GLU A 28 23.29 -12.91 9.66
C GLU A 28 23.04 -13.59 8.31
N ASN A 29 24.02 -14.33 7.78
CA ASN A 29 23.86 -15.08 6.54
C ASN A 29 22.82 -16.20 6.68
N MET A 30 22.85 -16.98 7.76
CA MET A 30 21.86 -18.04 7.99
C MET A 30 20.44 -17.48 8.12
N VAL A 31 20.27 -16.34 8.79
CA VAL A 31 18.97 -15.66 8.87
C VAL A 31 18.50 -15.26 7.47
N LYS A 32 19.38 -14.65 6.67
CA LYS A 32 19.06 -14.24 5.31
C LYS A 32 18.68 -15.41 4.39
N GLU A 33 19.40 -16.52 4.46
CA GLU A 33 19.08 -17.74 3.69
C GLU A 33 17.68 -18.26 4.04
N VAL A 34 17.31 -18.26 5.32
CA VAL A 34 15.97 -18.64 5.76
C VAL A 34 14.92 -17.65 5.28
N GLU A 35 15.20 -16.34 5.32
CA GLU A 35 14.30 -15.31 4.77
C GLU A 35 14.09 -15.50 3.26
N ASP A 36 15.14 -15.73 2.49
CA ASP A 36 15.08 -15.97 1.05
C ASP A 36 14.29 -17.25 0.72
N MET A 37 14.48 -18.32 1.50
CA MET A 37 13.68 -19.55 1.39
C MET A 37 12.20 -19.29 1.67
N ILE A 38 11.87 -18.49 2.68
CA ILE A 38 10.48 -18.11 3.00
C ILE A 38 9.90 -17.30 1.83
N ILE A 39 10.62 -16.28 1.35
CA ILE A 39 10.19 -15.42 0.25
C ILE A 39 9.94 -16.23 -1.02
N SER A 40 10.79 -17.22 -1.33
CA SER A 40 10.61 -18.09 -2.50
C SER A 40 9.30 -18.90 -2.49
N LYS A 41 8.74 -19.16 -1.30
CA LYS A 41 7.48 -19.89 -1.13
C LYS A 41 6.26 -18.97 -1.09
N ILE A 42 6.47 -17.65 -1.00
CA ILE A 42 5.40 -16.67 -0.99
C ILE A 42 4.93 -16.42 -2.44
N PRO A 43 3.62 -16.47 -2.72
CA PRO A 43 3.10 -16.08 -4.03
C PRO A 43 3.53 -14.65 -4.40
N GLN A 44 4.11 -14.45 -5.59
CA GLN A 44 4.55 -13.14 -6.08
C GLN A 44 3.51 -12.02 -5.90
N PRO A 45 2.20 -12.23 -6.15
CA PRO A 45 1.19 -11.21 -5.89
C PRO A 45 1.15 -10.69 -4.44
N MET A 46 1.49 -11.54 -3.45
CA MET A 46 1.51 -11.15 -2.04
C MET A 46 2.70 -10.23 -1.71
N ILE A 47 3.84 -10.46 -2.36
CA ILE A 47 5.02 -9.58 -2.26
C ILE A 47 4.70 -8.22 -2.89
N GLU A 48 4.03 -8.21 -4.04
CA GLU A 48 3.63 -6.96 -4.69
C GLU A 48 2.58 -6.19 -3.89
N LEU A 49 1.68 -6.88 -3.20
CA LEU A 49 0.73 -6.26 -2.28
C LEU A 49 1.44 -5.59 -1.09
N SER A 50 2.51 -6.18 -0.53
CA SER A 50 3.23 -5.59 0.60
C SER A 50 4.02 -4.33 0.23
N LYS A 51 4.26 -4.09 -1.06
CA LYS A 51 4.84 -2.82 -1.56
C LYS A 51 3.86 -1.65 -1.49
N ILE A 52 2.56 -1.90 -1.34
CA ILE A 52 1.56 -0.83 -1.21
C ILE A 52 1.75 -0.13 0.14
N PRO A 53 1.92 1.21 0.17
CA PRO A 53 2.05 1.94 1.43
C PRO A 53 0.88 1.68 2.40
N GLY A 54 1.20 1.17 3.59
CA GLY A 54 0.23 0.78 4.62
C GLY A 54 -0.19 -0.68 4.61
N VAL A 55 0.22 -1.48 3.62
CA VAL A 55 -0.01 -2.94 3.57
C VAL A 55 1.24 -3.67 4.07
N GLY A 56 1.18 -4.23 5.27
CA GLY A 56 2.23 -5.13 5.78
C GLY A 56 2.07 -6.57 5.26
N LEU A 57 3.08 -7.43 5.44
CA LEU A 57 3.10 -8.81 4.94
C LEU A 57 1.90 -9.64 5.39
N ILE A 58 1.52 -9.57 6.68
CA ILE A 58 0.34 -10.26 7.23
C ILE A 58 -0.95 -9.74 6.60
N SER A 59 -1.02 -8.42 6.38
CA SER A 59 -2.17 -7.80 5.73
C SER A 59 -2.26 -8.21 4.26
N ALA A 60 -1.13 -8.27 3.56
CA ALA A 60 -1.03 -8.76 2.18
C ALA A 60 -1.50 -10.21 2.07
N ALA A 61 -1.03 -11.10 2.95
CA ALA A 61 -1.45 -12.49 3.00
C ALA A 61 -2.97 -12.63 3.23
N THR A 62 -3.50 -11.85 4.17
CA THR A 62 -4.93 -11.84 4.49
C THR A 62 -5.74 -11.34 3.29
N ILE A 63 -5.33 -10.22 2.68
CA ILE A 63 -5.99 -9.66 1.50
C ILE A 63 -5.96 -10.65 0.33
N TYR A 64 -4.82 -11.28 0.07
CA TYR A 64 -4.67 -12.28 -0.99
C TYR A 64 -5.59 -13.49 -0.76
N ALA A 65 -5.61 -14.04 0.47
CA ALA A 65 -6.48 -15.16 0.83
C ALA A 65 -7.97 -14.82 0.72
N GLU A 66 -8.38 -13.61 1.13
CA GLU A 66 -9.77 -13.18 1.13
C GLU A 66 -10.30 -12.76 -0.26
N PHE A 67 -9.41 -12.31 -1.17
CA PHE A 67 -9.78 -12.09 -2.57
C PHE A 67 -9.91 -13.41 -3.34
N GLY A 68 -9.06 -14.39 -3.03
CA GLY A 68 -9.04 -15.67 -3.73
C GLY A 68 -8.81 -15.50 -5.24
N ASP A 69 -9.57 -16.25 -6.03
CA ASP A 69 -9.51 -16.19 -7.49
C ASP A 69 -10.16 -14.90 -8.03
N VAL A 70 -9.30 -13.95 -8.42
CA VAL A 70 -9.69 -12.63 -8.92
C VAL A 70 -10.38 -12.64 -10.29
N SER A 71 -10.33 -13.75 -11.03
CA SER A 71 -11.02 -13.91 -12.32
C SER A 71 -12.55 -13.92 -12.17
N ARG A 72 -13.05 -14.19 -10.96
CA ARG A 72 -14.49 -14.26 -10.63
C ARG A 72 -15.19 -12.90 -10.60
N PHE A 73 -14.45 -11.79 -10.67
CA PHE A 73 -15.02 -10.45 -10.51
C PHE A 73 -15.17 -9.73 -11.86
N SER A 74 -16.43 -9.47 -12.28
CA SER A 74 -16.75 -8.80 -13.55
C SER A 74 -16.71 -7.27 -13.49
N SER A 75 -17.04 -6.60 -12.36
CA SER A 75 -16.94 -5.13 -12.33
C SER A 75 -16.78 -4.45 -10.94
N SER A 76 -17.40 -4.94 -9.85
CA SER A 76 -17.48 -4.16 -8.60
C SER A 76 -16.65 -4.69 -7.42
N LYS A 77 -15.37 -4.32 -7.41
CA LYS A 77 -14.35 -4.71 -6.41
C LYS A 77 -14.57 -4.07 -5.04
N ALA A 78 -14.96 -2.79 -5.05
CA ALA A 78 -15.31 -2.06 -3.82
C ALA A 78 -16.62 -2.56 -3.20
N ALA A 79 -17.57 -3.07 -3.98
CA ALA A 79 -18.78 -3.69 -3.41
C ALA A 79 -18.48 -5.05 -2.78
N TYR A 80 -17.57 -5.84 -3.37
CA TYR A 80 -17.14 -7.11 -2.77
C TYR A 80 -16.42 -6.92 -1.43
N ALA A 81 -15.48 -5.97 -1.36
CA ALA A 81 -14.85 -5.57 -0.10
C ALA A 81 -15.83 -4.86 0.86
N GLY A 82 -17.03 -4.54 0.38
CA GLY A 82 -18.09 -3.91 1.15
C GLY A 82 -17.77 -2.47 1.54
N PHE A 83 -17.22 -1.69 0.62
CA PHE A 83 -17.01 -0.24 0.72
C PHE A 83 -17.83 0.57 -0.30
N ALA A 84 -18.62 -0.08 -1.15
CA ALA A 84 -19.54 0.60 -2.04
C ALA A 84 -20.83 1.03 -1.30
N PRO A 85 -21.27 2.29 -1.44
CA PRO A 85 -22.55 2.73 -0.87
C PRO A 85 -23.71 2.03 -1.58
N LYS A 86 -24.75 1.65 -0.83
CA LYS A 86 -25.99 1.12 -1.40
C LYS A 86 -27.00 2.25 -1.55
N THR A 87 -27.54 2.44 -2.74
CA THR A 87 -28.81 3.14 -2.94
C THR A 87 -29.93 2.15 -2.65
N LYS A 88 -30.69 2.36 -1.56
CA LYS A 88 -32.02 1.76 -1.42
C LYS A 88 -33.00 2.80 -1.96
N GLN A 89 -33.56 2.51 -3.14
CA GLN A 89 -34.64 3.29 -3.71
C GLN A 89 -35.94 2.53 -3.43
N SER A 90 -36.79 3.08 -2.57
CA SER A 90 -38.15 2.62 -2.33
C SER A 90 -39.09 3.77 -2.69
N GLY A 91 -39.70 3.70 -3.87
CA GLY A 91 -40.79 4.56 -4.33
C GLY A 91 -40.54 6.07 -4.21
N GLU A 92 -40.85 6.64 -3.04
CA GLU A 92 -40.83 8.07 -2.75
C GLU A 92 -39.64 8.55 -1.90
N ASN A 93 -38.77 7.66 -1.42
CA ASN A 93 -37.60 8.03 -0.62
C ASN A 93 -36.32 7.30 -1.06
N GLU A 94 -35.30 8.08 -1.42
CA GLU A 94 -33.93 7.58 -1.56
C GLU A 94 -33.26 7.56 -0.19
N SER A 95 -33.04 6.36 0.36
CA SER A 95 -32.26 6.21 1.60
C SER A 95 -30.91 5.56 1.29
N HIS A 96 -29.83 6.25 1.66
CA HIS A 96 -28.49 5.68 1.66
C HIS A 96 -28.35 4.72 2.86
N SER A 97 -28.89 3.51 2.72
CA SER A 97 -28.69 2.44 3.69
C SER A 97 -27.19 2.14 3.80
N GLY A 98 -26.69 2.09 5.03
CA GLY A 98 -25.28 1.89 5.34
C GLY A 98 -24.63 0.64 4.72
N MET A 99 -23.36 0.45 5.07
CA MET A 99 -22.43 -0.49 4.44
C MET A 99 -22.71 -1.96 4.81
N ILE A 100 -23.68 -2.61 4.16
CA ILE A 100 -24.24 -3.89 4.65
C ILE A 100 -23.73 -5.15 3.91
N ARG A 101 -23.30 -5.09 2.63
CA ARG A 101 -22.86 -6.30 1.88
C ARG A 101 -21.35 -6.32 1.61
N GLY A 102 -20.75 -7.52 1.53
CA GLY A 102 -19.33 -7.74 1.20
C GLY A 102 -18.58 -8.62 2.22
N ASN A 103 -17.36 -9.01 1.90
CA ASN A 103 -16.51 -9.83 2.76
C ASN A 103 -16.09 -9.06 4.02
N LYS A 104 -16.55 -9.50 5.20
CA LYS A 104 -16.31 -8.85 6.49
C LYS A 104 -14.84 -8.82 6.91
N TYR A 105 -14.08 -9.86 6.57
CA TYR A 105 -12.66 -9.95 6.89
C TYR A 105 -11.86 -9.03 5.98
N LEU A 106 -12.14 -9.05 4.68
CA LEU A 106 -11.54 -8.15 3.70
C LEU A 106 -11.83 -6.68 4.04
N ARG A 107 -13.05 -6.36 4.46
CA ARG A 107 -13.42 -5.02 4.92
C ARG A 107 -12.60 -4.60 6.14
N ARG A 108 -12.50 -5.47 7.15
CA ARG A 108 -11.77 -5.18 8.39
C ARG A 108 -10.29 -4.90 8.09
N ILE A 109 -9.64 -5.77 7.33
CA ILE A 109 -8.20 -5.60 7.04
C ILE A 109 -7.94 -4.35 6.21
N LEU A 110 -8.76 -4.08 5.19
CA LEU A 110 -8.61 -2.88 4.35
C LEU A 110 -8.87 -1.59 5.12
N TYR A 111 -9.77 -1.60 6.10
CA TYR A 111 -9.96 -0.44 6.99
C TYR A 111 -8.72 -0.19 7.86
N LEU A 112 -8.11 -1.23 8.42
CA LEU A 112 -6.88 -1.10 9.21
C LEU A 112 -5.72 -0.60 8.35
N VAL A 113 -5.54 -1.17 7.16
CA VAL A 113 -4.56 -0.70 6.17
C VAL A 113 -4.81 0.78 5.83
N ALA A 114 -6.06 1.17 5.56
CA ALA A 114 -6.41 2.55 5.23
C ALA A 114 -6.10 3.54 6.36
N ARG A 115 -6.25 3.13 7.63
CA ARG A 115 -5.90 3.97 8.79
C ARG A 115 -4.41 4.29 8.85
N VAL A 116 -3.56 3.37 8.40
CA VAL A 116 -2.11 3.59 8.30
C VAL A 116 -1.80 4.38 7.03
N ALA A 117 -2.33 3.92 5.89
CA ALA A 117 -2.08 4.50 4.58
C ALA A 117 -2.48 5.98 4.48
N ARG A 118 -3.49 6.44 5.22
CA ARG A 118 -3.91 7.86 5.21
C ARG A 118 -2.82 8.86 5.63
N ASN A 119 -1.76 8.40 6.29
CA ASN A 119 -0.63 9.24 6.70
C ASN A 119 0.59 9.04 5.78
N LEU A 120 0.49 8.19 4.76
CA LEU A 120 1.59 7.83 3.88
C LEU A 120 1.31 8.35 2.45
N GLU A 121 2.34 8.87 1.80
CA GLU A 121 2.28 9.08 0.35
C GLU A 121 2.09 7.72 -0.35
N PRO A 122 1.29 7.65 -1.43
CA PRO A 122 0.56 8.73 -2.11
C PRO A 122 -0.92 8.89 -1.67
N PHE A 123 -1.29 8.34 -0.51
CA PHE A 123 -2.69 8.20 -0.08
C PHE A 123 -3.16 9.33 0.84
N ASN A 124 -2.26 9.93 1.61
CA ASN A 124 -2.49 11.13 2.43
C ASN A 124 -3.23 12.24 1.68
N GLY A 125 -2.75 12.66 0.51
CA GLY A 125 -3.40 13.74 -0.25
C GLY A 125 -4.81 13.38 -0.74
N TYR A 126 -5.10 12.09 -0.96
CA TYR A 126 -6.48 11.67 -1.26
C TYR A 126 -7.37 11.77 -0.01
N TYR A 127 -6.87 11.36 1.15
CA TYR A 127 -7.58 11.45 2.41
C TYR A 127 -7.86 12.90 2.80
N GLU A 128 -6.86 13.77 2.75
CA GLU A 128 -6.97 15.20 3.07
C GLU A 128 -8.01 15.90 2.19
N ARG A 129 -8.04 15.61 0.88
CA ARG A 129 -9.07 16.14 -0.03
C ARG A 129 -10.48 15.71 0.36
N LEU A 130 -10.67 14.54 0.97
CA LEU A 130 -11.98 14.09 1.44
C LEU A 130 -12.39 14.82 2.72
N ILE A 131 -11.44 15.04 3.63
CA ILE A 131 -11.66 15.85 4.85
C ILE A 131 -12.01 17.29 4.48
N ALA A 132 -11.26 17.91 3.56
CA ALA A 132 -11.53 19.27 3.08
C ALA A 132 -12.90 19.43 2.41
N ARG A 133 -13.51 18.33 1.93
CA ARG A 133 -14.89 18.30 1.39
C ARG A 133 -15.96 18.10 2.47
N GLY A 134 -15.59 18.15 3.75
CA GLY A 134 -16.51 18.00 4.88
C GLY A 134 -16.84 16.55 5.27
N LYS A 135 -16.13 15.55 4.74
CA LYS A 135 -16.36 14.15 5.17
C LYS A 135 -15.76 13.92 6.55
N SER A 136 -16.45 13.11 7.36
CA SER A 136 -15.90 12.68 8.65
C SER A 136 -14.66 11.80 8.46
N ALA A 137 -13.78 11.76 9.48
CA ALA A 137 -12.57 10.94 9.43
C ALA A 137 -12.87 9.46 9.10
N THR A 138 -13.95 8.92 9.65
CA THR A 138 -14.41 7.55 9.37
C THR A 138 -14.86 7.40 7.92
N GLN A 139 -15.64 8.33 7.39
CA GLN A 139 -16.09 8.31 5.99
C GLN A 139 -14.92 8.44 5.00
N ALA A 140 -13.96 9.31 5.30
CA ALA A 140 -12.76 9.48 4.49
C ALA A 140 -11.89 8.21 4.52
N THR A 141 -11.74 7.58 5.68
CA THR A 141 -11.01 6.30 5.83
C THR A 141 -11.69 5.17 5.06
N CYS A 142 -13.02 5.03 5.16
CA CYS A 142 -13.78 4.04 4.39
C CYS A 142 -13.66 4.25 2.88
N ALA A 143 -13.69 5.51 2.42
CA ALA A 143 -13.50 5.83 1.01
C ALA A 143 -12.06 5.53 0.53
N LEU A 144 -11.05 5.74 1.38
CA LEU A 144 -9.69 5.32 1.09
C LEU A 144 -9.55 3.79 1.07
N ALA A 145 -10.19 3.09 2.01
CA ALA A 145 -10.21 1.62 2.04
C ALA A 145 -10.85 1.04 0.77
N GLY A 146 -11.95 1.63 0.27
CA GLY A 146 -12.54 1.24 -1.02
C GLY A 146 -11.60 1.49 -2.21
N LYS A 147 -10.80 2.56 -2.18
CA LYS A 147 -9.77 2.83 -3.19
C LYS A 147 -8.64 1.80 -3.12
N LEU A 148 -8.16 1.48 -1.92
CA LEU A 148 -7.16 0.44 -1.68
C LEU A 148 -7.66 -0.93 -2.13
N ALA A 149 -8.93 -1.27 -1.91
CA ALA A 149 -9.53 -2.52 -2.39
C ALA A 149 -9.37 -2.69 -3.91
N SER A 150 -9.63 -1.62 -4.68
CA SER A 150 -9.42 -1.62 -6.12
C SER A 150 -7.95 -1.77 -6.50
N ILE A 151 -7.04 -1.08 -5.80
CA ILE A 151 -5.60 -1.19 -6.05
C ILE A 151 -5.12 -2.61 -5.78
N CYS A 152 -5.42 -3.18 -4.62
CA CYS A 152 -5.04 -4.55 -4.27
C CYS A 152 -5.54 -5.56 -5.30
N TYR A 153 -6.79 -5.43 -5.76
CA TYR A 153 -7.31 -6.29 -6.83
C TYR A 153 -6.47 -6.21 -8.11
N HIS A 154 -6.13 -4.99 -8.56
CA HIS A 154 -5.34 -4.80 -9.77
C HIS A 154 -3.91 -5.33 -9.62
N VAL A 155 -3.32 -5.19 -8.42
CA VAL A 155 -2.02 -5.80 -8.12
C VAL A 155 -2.09 -7.32 -8.16
N ILE A 156 -3.13 -7.94 -7.61
CA ILE A 156 -3.31 -9.40 -7.67
C ILE A 156 -3.53 -9.88 -9.11
N LYS A 157 -4.32 -9.13 -9.90
CA LYS A 157 -4.63 -9.48 -11.29
C LYS A 157 -3.43 -9.30 -12.23
N ASP A 158 -2.76 -8.16 -12.14
CA ASP A 158 -1.69 -7.78 -13.05
C ASP A 158 -0.31 -8.29 -12.56
N GLY A 159 -0.24 -8.76 -11.31
CA GLY A 159 0.95 -9.32 -10.68
C GLY A 159 2.05 -8.30 -10.40
N VAL A 160 1.78 -6.99 -10.49
CA VAL A 160 2.77 -5.92 -10.30
C VAL A 160 2.14 -4.69 -9.67
N TYR A 161 2.78 -4.13 -8.63
CA TYR A 161 2.43 -2.82 -8.09
C TYR A 161 3.18 -1.70 -8.83
N LYS A 162 2.46 -0.93 -9.65
CA LYS A 162 3.02 0.17 -10.47
C LYS A 162 3.04 1.54 -9.77
N GLY A 163 2.85 1.60 -8.46
CA GLY A 163 2.65 2.85 -7.73
C GLY A 163 1.31 3.53 -8.06
N VAL A 164 1.00 4.64 -7.38
CA VAL A 164 -0.17 5.47 -7.73
C VAL A 164 0.27 6.58 -8.66
N VAL A 165 0.05 6.40 -9.97
CA VAL A 165 0.20 7.48 -10.94
C VAL A 165 -0.82 8.58 -10.58
N LYS A 166 -0.34 9.81 -10.33
CA LYS A 166 -1.22 10.99 -10.21
C LYS A 166 -2.02 11.07 -11.52
N LYS A 167 -3.30 10.66 -11.50
CA LYS A 167 -4.14 10.67 -12.70
C LYS A 167 -4.13 12.08 -13.28
N ARG A 168 -3.85 12.16 -14.58
CA ARG A 168 -3.71 13.35 -15.42
C ARG A 168 -4.80 14.41 -15.15
N PHE A 169 -4.38 15.67 -15.24
CA PHE A 169 -5.22 16.87 -15.22
C PHE A 169 -6.48 16.67 -16.06
N ARG A 170 -7.66 16.88 -15.46
CA ARG A 170 -8.94 16.80 -16.15
C ARG A 170 -9.26 18.19 -16.69
N VAL A 171 -9.12 18.41 -17.99
CA VAL A 171 -9.50 19.69 -18.62
C VAL A 171 -11.00 19.92 -18.36
N PRO A 172 -11.41 21.05 -17.74
CA PRO A 172 -12.82 21.39 -17.56
C PRO A 172 -13.53 21.45 -18.91
N ARG A 173 -14.69 20.80 -19.03
CA ARG A 173 -15.53 20.91 -20.24
C ARG A 173 -15.87 22.39 -20.46
N GLY A 174 -15.54 22.91 -21.65
CA GLY A 174 -15.93 24.26 -22.09
C GLY A 174 -14.92 25.39 -21.83
N LYS A 175 -13.71 25.10 -21.36
CA LYS A 175 -12.61 26.08 -21.32
C LYS A 175 -11.53 25.68 -22.33
N GLU A 176 -11.22 26.56 -23.28
CA GLU A 176 -10.01 26.44 -24.08
C GLU A 176 -8.81 26.58 -23.16
N VAL A 177 -7.93 25.58 -23.19
CA VAL A 177 -6.68 25.58 -22.42
C VAL A 177 -5.56 25.74 -23.45
N ASN A 178 -4.84 26.86 -23.37
CA ASN A 178 -3.78 27.14 -24.32
C ASN A 178 -2.55 26.29 -23.96
N VAL A 179 -2.16 25.41 -24.89
CA VAL A 179 -1.05 24.46 -24.70
C VAL A 179 0.29 25.18 -24.48
N LYS A 180 0.40 26.45 -24.90
CA LYS A 180 1.60 27.29 -24.72
C LYS A 180 1.84 27.73 -23.27
N ASP A 181 0.84 27.64 -22.41
CA ASP A 181 0.98 27.96 -20.98
C ASP A 181 1.65 26.82 -20.18
N PHE A 182 1.90 25.67 -20.82
CA PHE A 182 2.54 24.51 -20.22
C PHE A 182 3.96 24.38 -20.75
N ASN A 183 4.95 24.73 -19.92
CA ASN A 183 6.35 24.42 -20.22
C ASN A 183 6.59 22.92 -20.03
N VAL A 184 6.51 22.16 -21.12
CA VAL A 184 6.68 20.69 -21.13
C VAL A 184 8.16 20.30 -20.93
N GLY A 185 9.10 21.22 -21.19
CA GLY A 185 10.55 20.99 -21.05
C GLY A 185 10.95 20.62 -19.63
N ASP A 186 10.54 21.42 -18.64
CA ASP A 186 10.91 21.24 -17.24
C ASP A 186 10.42 19.89 -16.64
N ALA A 187 9.34 19.34 -17.21
CA ALA A 187 8.75 18.08 -16.76
C ALA A 187 9.43 16.84 -17.36
N LEU A 188 10.15 16.98 -18.48
CA LEU A 188 10.91 15.89 -19.10
C LEU A 188 12.33 15.79 -18.54
N ASP A 189 12.92 16.94 -18.18
CA ASP A 189 14.25 16.98 -17.56
C ASP A 189 14.29 16.39 -16.15
N SER A 190 13.15 16.38 -15.43
CA SER A 190 13.02 15.74 -14.11
C SER A 190 12.74 14.23 -14.15
N LEU A 191 12.65 13.64 -15.34
CA LEU A 191 12.38 12.21 -15.58
C LEU A 191 13.53 11.47 -16.26
N SER A 192 14.65 12.14 -16.54
CA SER A 192 15.89 11.49 -16.96
C SER A 192 16.77 11.24 -15.72
N PRO A 193 17.48 10.09 -15.65
CA PRO A 193 17.96 9.50 -14.39
C PRO A 193 18.97 10.32 -13.60
#